data_AF-A0A1J7GBM4-F1
#
_entry.id   AF-A0A1J7GBM4-F1
#
_cell.length_a   1.000
_cell.length_b   1.000
_cell.length_c   1.000
_cell.angle_alpha   90.00
_cell.angle_beta   90.00
_cell.angle_gamma   90.00
#
_symmetry.space_group_name_H-M   'P 1'
#
loop_
_entity.id
_entity.type
_entity.pdbx_description
1 polymer ?
#
loop_
_entity_poly.entity_id
_entity_poly.type
_entity_poly.pdbx_seq_one_letter_code
_entity_poly.pdbx_strand_id
1 'polypeptide(L)'
;MPTRKTKPSSSERRNWDNVFNLLVQIVRKQQNQLQSLATQHKFLEDRFKMQHEAWASDIRSHNAQISMMNGFLMFEEKKRLVEAAKSDMVMGYKHKEASVLKWVLEQAEDELADFKACFGCLSSKSSNGEDQETVSKGSDKRKKGITGSESKSTWSDAEEEKCSKIIKDELRRLRAECEKISLEKSSEVQAVLAEKKFVWNQYNIMENDYTNKLRTKQAEVEKSSEKIKILVSSMEQLQSENNKKDSTIAQLESKVADMEVEKTRLKEEISGLSVELDYLRKSRNNRGTPVLNRCAEGTITSDSGVSKSGSRRSISLKKEISTPDALVPANLSEKRNKGLKRKESPAVPISETPKLFSSSFKVPKLKSSLRIR
;
A
#
# COMPACT_ATOMS: atom_id res chain seq x y z
N MET A 1 61.08 64.50 -67.04
CA MET A 1 60.18 64.52 -65.86
C MET A 1 60.31 63.19 -65.12
N PRO A 2 60.98 63.12 -63.95
CA PRO A 2 61.16 61.87 -63.24
C PRO A 2 59.93 61.55 -62.40
N THR A 3 59.37 60.35 -62.59
CA THR A 3 58.29 59.79 -61.77
C THR A 3 58.87 59.35 -60.42
N ARG A 4 58.58 60.11 -59.36
CA ARG A 4 58.84 59.71 -57.97
C ARG A 4 58.03 58.44 -57.68
N LYS A 5 58.70 57.29 -57.66
CA LYS A 5 58.20 56.09 -56.98
C LYS A 5 58.32 56.31 -55.47
N THR A 6 57.26 56.81 -54.86
CA THR A 6 57.08 56.83 -53.41
C THR A 6 57.02 55.39 -52.91
N LYS A 7 58.02 54.97 -52.13
CA LYS A 7 57.97 53.71 -51.38
C LYS A 7 56.76 53.81 -50.43
N PRO A 8 55.87 52.81 -50.35
CA PRO A 8 54.80 52.82 -49.37
C PRO A 8 55.44 52.87 -47.99
N SER A 9 55.09 53.91 -47.23
CA SER A 9 55.66 54.13 -45.92
C SER A 9 55.36 52.91 -45.03
N SER A 10 56.38 52.37 -44.36
CA SER A 10 56.24 51.25 -43.42
C SER A 10 55.18 51.50 -42.33
N SER A 11 54.81 52.77 -42.12
CA SER A 11 53.74 53.21 -41.23
C SER A 11 52.34 52.73 -41.64
N GLU A 12 52.03 52.68 -42.93
CA GLU A 12 50.66 52.47 -43.40
C GLU A 12 50.24 51.02 -43.24
N ARG A 13 51.14 50.08 -43.56
CA ARG A 13 50.97 48.64 -43.27
C ARG A 13 50.78 48.38 -41.78
N ARG A 14 51.57 49.06 -40.94
CA ARG A 14 51.47 48.93 -39.48
C ARG A 14 50.15 49.45 -38.93
N ASN A 15 49.61 50.53 -39.51
CA ASN A 15 48.30 51.07 -39.14
C ASN A 15 47.17 50.09 -39.48
N TRP A 16 47.21 49.47 -40.66
CA TRP A 16 46.23 48.44 -41.05
C TRP A 16 46.32 47.18 -40.17
N ASP A 17 47.52 46.74 -39.81
CA ASP A 17 47.69 45.63 -38.87
C ASP A 17 47.10 45.97 -37.49
N ASN A 18 47.25 47.21 -37.02
CA ASN A 18 46.63 47.66 -35.77
C ASN A 18 45.10 47.66 -35.84
N VAL A 19 44.52 48.16 -36.94
CA VAL A 19 43.07 48.18 -37.15
C VAL A 19 42.51 46.76 -37.24
N PHE A 20 43.18 45.87 -37.97
CA PHE A 20 42.80 44.46 -38.08
C PHE A 20 42.86 43.75 -36.72
N ASN A 21 43.93 43.96 -35.95
CA ASN A 21 44.05 43.39 -34.61
C ASN A 21 42.95 43.89 -33.66
N LEU A 22 42.58 45.17 -33.73
CA LEU A 22 41.48 45.73 -32.96
C LEU A 22 40.14 45.09 -33.33
N LEU A 23 39.85 44.92 -34.63
CA LEU A 23 38.67 44.23 -35.12
C LEU A 23 38.60 42.79 -34.62
N VAL A 24 39.70 42.04 -34.70
CA VAL A 24 39.79 40.66 -34.19
C VAL A 24 39.53 40.60 -32.68
N GLN A 25 40.06 41.56 -31.91
CA GLN A 25 39.79 41.64 -30.47
C GLN A 25 38.31 41.91 -30.18
N ILE A 26 37.67 42.82 -30.91
CA ILE A 26 36.24 43.12 -30.75
C ILE A 26 35.39 41.88 -31.09
N VAL A 27 35.66 41.21 -32.21
CA VAL A 27 34.95 39.99 -32.61
C VAL A 27 35.13 38.90 -31.56
N ARG A 28 36.35 38.69 -31.06
CA ARG A 28 36.61 37.70 -30.01
C ARG A 28 35.88 38.05 -28.70
N LYS A 29 35.82 39.33 -28.33
CA LYS A 29 35.05 39.79 -27.16
C LYS A 29 33.57 39.52 -27.33
N GLN A 30 33.00 39.84 -28.49
CA GLN A 30 31.59 39.57 -28.80
C GLN A 30 31.29 38.07 -28.79
N GLN A 31 32.18 37.24 -29.35
CA GLN A 31 32.02 35.79 -29.33
C GLN A 31 32.01 35.24 -27.90
N ASN A 32 32.92 35.71 -27.03
CA ASN A 32 32.93 35.32 -25.62
C ASN A 32 31.67 35.77 -24.88
N GLN A 33 31.17 36.97 -25.18
CA GLN A 33 29.91 37.47 -24.62
C GLN A 33 28.72 36.60 -25.06
N LEU A 34 28.64 36.24 -26.35
CA LEU A 34 27.58 35.38 -26.86
C LEU A 34 27.65 33.98 -26.24
N GLN A 35 28.85 33.43 -26.06
CA GLN A 35 29.04 32.14 -25.40
C GLN A 35 28.63 32.19 -23.93
N SER A 36 28.96 33.27 -23.20
CA SER A 36 28.50 33.49 -21.83
C SER A 36 26.97 33.64 -21.74
N LEU A 37 26.35 34.29 -22.73
CA LEU A 37 24.89 34.42 -22.76
C LEU A 37 24.23 33.06 -23.00
N ALA A 38 24.79 32.25 -23.91
CA ALA A 38 24.27 30.91 -24.19
C ALA A 38 24.35 29.98 -22.96
N THR A 39 25.44 30.05 -22.18
CA THR A 39 25.56 29.25 -20.94
C THR A 39 24.57 29.72 -19.88
N GLN A 40 24.36 31.03 -19.73
CA GLN A 40 23.35 31.58 -18.82
C GLN A 40 21.93 31.19 -19.21
N HIS A 41 21.59 31.25 -20.51
CA HIS A 41 20.28 30.84 -21.00
C HIS A 41 20.02 29.36 -20.70
N LYS A 42 21.01 28.49 -20.95
CA LYS A 42 20.91 27.07 -20.63
C LYS A 42 20.70 26.82 -19.13
N PHE A 43 21.45 27.52 -18.28
CA PHE A 43 21.26 27.42 -16.83
C PHE A 43 19.84 27.82 -16.39
N LEU A 44 19.30 28.90 -16.97
CA LEU A 44 17.93 29.33 -16.68
C LEU A 44 16.90 28.31 -17.15
N GLU A 45 17.06 27.77 -18.36
CA GLU A 45 16.21 26.73 -18.91
C GLU A 45 16.19 25.48 -18.03
N ASP A 46 17.37 25.00 -17.62
CA ASP A 46 17.50 23.85 -16.71
C ASP A 46 16.81 24.12 -15.36
N ARG A 47 16.93 25.36 -14.84
CA ARG A 47 16.25 25.76 -13.60
C ARG A 47 14.74 25.78 -13.74
N PHE A 48 14.21 26.35 -14.83
CA PHE A 48 12.76 26.37 -15.09
C PHE A 48 12.21 24.96 -15.22
N LYS A 49 12.94 24.08 -15.92
CA LYS A 49 12.53 22.68 -16.08
C LYS A 49 12.49 21.95 -14.75
N MET A 50 13.53 22.08 -13.91
CA MET A 50 13.56 21.49 -12.58
C MET A 50 12.39 21.97 -11.71
N GLN A 51 12.11 23.27 -11.71
CA GLN A 51 11.00 23.84 -10.94
C GLN A 51 9.64 23.34 -11.43
N HIS A 52 9.44 23.27 -12.74
CA HIS A 52 8.22 22.74 -13.33
C HIS A 52 8.01 21.25 -13.00
N GLU A 53 9.07 20.45 -13.07
CA GLU A 53 9.02 19.03 -12.70
C GLU A 53 8.69 18.83 -11.21
N ALA A 54 9.28 19.66 -10.33
CA ALA A 54 8.97 19.66 -8.90
C ALA A 54 7.49 20.00 -8.64
N TRP A 55 6.99 21.09 -9.23
CA TRP A 55 5.58 21.47 -9.10
C TRP A 55 4.63 20.41 -9.67
N ALA A 56 4.95 19.82 -10.82
CA ALA A 56 4.15 18.75 -11.39
C ALA A 56 4.13 17.52 -10.47
N SER A 57 5.24 17.22 -9.78
CA SER A 57 5.31 16.16 -8.78
C SER A 57 4.42 16.45 -7.56
N ASP A 58 4.48 17.67 -7.04
CA ASP A 58 3.65 18.09 -5.91
C ASP A 58 2.17 18.01 -6.25
N ILE A 59 1.75 18.50 -7.42
CA ILE A 59 0.36 18.41 -7.88
C ILE A 59 -0.09 16.94 -7.94
N ARG A 60 0.73 16.05 -8.49
CA ARG A 60 0.41 14.60 -8.53
C ARG A 60 0.26 14.01 -7.13
N SER A 61 1.14 14.41 -6.19
CA SER A 61 1.09 13.96 -4.80
C SER A 61 -0.21 14.40 -4.11
N HIS A 62 -0.55 15.68 -4.19
CA HIS A 62 -1.79 16.21 -3.60
C HIS A 62 -3.04 15.56 -4.21
N ASN A 63 -3.07 15.38 -5.54
CA ASN A 63 -4.19 14.70 -6.20
C ASN A 63 -4.34 13.24 -5.74
N ALA A 64 -3.22 12.54 -5.53
CA ALA A 64 -3.25 11.18 -4.99
C ALA A 64 -3.78 11.16 -3.55
N GLN A 65 -3.37 12.12 -2.70
CA GLN A 65 -3.87 12.26 -1.34
C GLN A 65 -5.37 12.56 -1.29
N ILE A 66 -5.85 13.48 -2.14
CA ILE A 66 -7.28 13.79 -2.28
C ILE A 66 -8.06 12.55 -2.71
N SER A 67 -7.55 11.80 -3.70
CA SER A 67 -8.20 10.57 -4.17
C SER A 67 -8.29 9.51 -3.07
N MET A 68 -7.23 9.37 -2.26
CA MET A 68 -7.23 8.46 -1.11
C MET A 68 -8.27 8.87 -0.07
N MET A 69 -8.30 10.15 0.29
CA MET A 69 -9.23 10.68 1.30
C MET A 69 -10.69 10.56 0.84
N ASN A 70 -10.97 10.84 -0.43
CA ASN A 70 -12.29 10.62 -1.02
C ASN A 70 -12.70 9.15 -0.97
N GLY A 71 -11.78 8.22 -1.27
CA GLY A 71 -12.03 6.79 -1.16
C GLY A 71 -12.40 6.37 0.27
N PHE A 72 -11.68 6.89 1.27
CA PHE A 72 -11.96 6.64 2.68
C PHE A 72 -13.33 7.20 3.11
N LEU A 73 -13.65 8.44 2.73
CA LEU A 73 -14.94 9.07 3.05
C LEU A 73 -16.11 8.28 2.45
N MET A 74 -16.01 7.85 1.19
CA MET A 74 -17.04 7.02 0.54
C MET A 74 -17.21 5.67 1.24
N PHE A 75 -16.12 5.09 1.75
CA PHE A 75 -16.18 3.84 2.51
C PHE A 75 -16.91 4.02 3.84
N GLU A 76 -16.55 5.04 4.63
CA GLU A 76 -17.22 5.32 5.91
C GLU A 76 -18.69 5.70 5.72
N GLU A 77 -19.03 6.45 4.67
CA GLU A 77 -20.43 6.76 4.35
C GLU A 77 -21.24 5.49 4.07
N LYS A 78 -20.72 4.59 3.22
CA LYS A 78 -21.37 3.30 2.94
C LYS A 78 -21.51 2.44 4.20
N LYS A 79 -20.47 2.39 5.04
CA LYS A 79 -20.50 1.68 6.31
C LYS A 79 -21.59 2.23 7.23
N ARG A 80 -21.70 3.55 7.35
CA ARG A 80 -22.78 4.21 8.11
C ARG A 80 -24.16 3.85 7.56
N LEU A 81 -24.34 3.88 6.25
CA LEU A 81 -25.61 3.50 5.61
C LEU A 81 -26.00 2.04 5.88
N VAL A 82 -25.02 1.12 5.85
CA VAL A 82 -25.25 -0.29 6.16
C VAL A 82 -25.67 -0.48 7.62
N GLU A 83 -24.98 0.16 8.57
CA GLU A 83 -25.37 0.08 9.98
C GLU A 83 -26.75 0.71 10.24
N ALA A 84 -27.09 1.81 9.56
CA ALA A 84 -28.43 2.39 9.63
C ALA A 84 -29.50 1.42 9.11
N ALA A 85 -29.29 0.84 7.92
CA ALA A 85 -30.23 -0.11 7.33
C ALA A 85 -30.41 -1.37 8.20
N LYS A 86 -29.33 -1.85 8.82
CA LYS A 86 -29.36 -2.95 9.78
C LYS A 86 -30.18 -2.60 11.03
N SER A 87 -30.00 -1.40 11.57
CA SER A 87 -30.80 -0.89 12.70
C SER A 87 -32.28 -0.81 12.34
N ASP A 88 -32.62 -0.24 11.18
CA ASP A 88 -34.00 -0.13 10.69
C ASP A 88 -34.65 -1.50 10.52
N MET A 89 -33.91 -2.47 9.98
CA MET A 89 -34.38 -3.84 9.83
C MET A 89 -34.70 -4.48 11.20
N VAL A 90 -33.80 -4.34 12.18
CA VAL A 90 -34.01 -4.87 13.54
C VAL A 90 -35.24 -4.22 14.19
N MET A 91 -35.39 -2.90 14.07
CA MET A 91 -36.57 -2.18 14.56
C MET A 91 -37.84 -2.65 13.88
N GLY A 92 -37.81 -2.88 12.56
CA GLY A 92 -38.93 -3.44 11.81
C GLY A 92 -39.33 -4.84 12.28
N TYR A 93 -38.36 -5.71 12.56
CA TYR A 93 -38.63 -7.02 13.15
C TYR A 93 -39.27 -6.91 14.54
N LYS A 94 -38.75 -6.03 15.40
CA LYS A 94 -39.29 -5.81 16.75
C LYS A 94 -40.70 -5.23 16.73
N HIS A 95 -41.00 -4.34 15.80
CA HIS A 95 -42.35 -3.79 15.64
C HIS A 95 -43.36 -4.86 15.18
N LYS A 96 -42.96 -5.74 14.26
CA LYS A 96 -43.78 -6.87 13.82
C LYS A 96 -44.01 -7.86 14.96
N GLU A 97 -42.96 -8.22 15.71
CA GLU A 97 -43.04 -9.10 16.88
C GLU A 97 -44.03 -8.54 17.92
N ALA A 98 -43.92 -7.25 18.26
CA ALA A 98 -44.83 -6.58 19.17
C ALA A 98 -46.29 -6.59 18.66
N SER A 99 -46.50 -6.39 17.36
CA SER A 99 -47.83 -6.41 16.76
C SER A 99 -48.49 -7.79 16.82
N VAL A 100 -47.70 -8.86 16.58
CA VAL A 100 -48.19 -10.25 16.71
C VAL A 100 -48.54 -10.56 18.16
N LEU A 101 -47.67 -10.22 19.11
CA LEU A 101 -47.94 -10.44 20.53
C LEU A 101 -49.19 -9.69 20.99
N LYS A 102 -49.37 -8.44 20.54
CA LYS A 102 -50.58 -7.66 20.80
C LYS A 102 -51.83 -8.36 20.27
N TRP A 103 -51.81 -8.81 19.01
CA TRP A 103 -52.94 -9.51 18.41
C TRP A 103 -53.30 -10.82 19.15
N VAL A 104 -52.28 -11.59 19.55
CA VAL A 104 -52.48 -12.81 20.36
C VAL A 104 -53.12 -12.49 21.71
N LEU A 105 -52.72 -11.40 22.36
CA LEU A 105 -53.31 -10.97 23.63
C LEU A 105 -54.77 -10.53 23.47
N GLU A 106 -55.07 -9.71 22.45
CA GLU A 106 -56.44 -9.28 22.13
C GLU A 106 -57.34 -10.50 21.87
N GLN A 107 -56.86 -11.46 21.06
CA GLN A 107 -57.59 -12.71 20.80
C GLN A 107 -57.83 -13.53 22.08
N ALA A 108 -56.84 -13.62 22.97
CA ALA A 108 -56.99 -14.34 24.23
C ALA A 108 -57.96 -13.63 25.20
N GLU A 109 -58.03 -12.30 25.17
CA GLU A 109 -59.01 -11.52 25.93
C GLU A 109 -60.44 -11.74 25.43
N ASP A 110 -60.63 -11.78 24.11
CA ASP A 110 -61.92 -12.08 23.47
C ASP A 110 -62.38 -13.51 23.84
N GLU A 111 -61.51 -14.51 23.71
CA GLU A 111 -61.79 -15.89 24.11
C GLU A 111 -62.15 -15.99 25.60
N LEU A 112 -61.42 -15.27 26.46
CA LEU A 112 -61.72 -15.23 27.90
C LEU A 112 -63.08 -14.60 28.18
N ALA A 113 -63.49 -13.57 27.44
CA ALA A 113 -64.79 -12.95 27.54
C ALA A 113 -65.90 -13.95 27.15
N ASP A 114 -65.73 -14.67 26.04
CA ASP A 114 -66.64 -15.73 25.60
C ASP A 114 -66.76 -16.86 26.64
N PHE A 115 -65.64 -17.30 27.22
CA PHE A 115 -65.64 -18.30 28.28
C PHE A 115 -66.41 -17.83 29.52
N LYS A 116 -66.20 -16.57 29.95
CA LYS A 116 -66.94 -15.98 31.09
C LYS A 116 -68.44 -15.92 30.79
N ALA A 117 -68.84 -15.53 29.59
CA ALA A 117 -70.24 -15.48 29.17
C ALA A 117 -70.87 -16.89 29.18
N CYS A 118 -70.16 -17.89 28.66
CA CYS A 118 -70.57 -19.29 28.69
C CYS A 118 -70.77 -19.79 30.13
N PHE A 119 -69.81 -19.50 31.02
CA PHE A 119 -69.91 -19.87 32.42
C PHE A 119 -71.08 -19.18 33.13
N GLY A 120 -71.35 -17.91 32.85
CA GLY A 120 -72.54 -17.20 33.35
C GLY A 120 -73.85 -17.84 32.89
N CYS A 121 -73.92 -18.26 31.62
CA CYS A 121 -75.07 -19.01 31.08
C CYS A 121 -75.27 -20.36 31.79
N LEU A 122 -74.18 -21.06 32.11
CA LEU A 122 -74.24 -22.35 32.82
C LEU A 122 -74.64 -22.16 34.30
N SER A 123 -74.12 -21.14 34.96
CA SER A 123 -74.41 -20.86 36.37
C SER A 123 -75.84 -20.34 36.59
N SER A 124 -76.38 -19.54 35.66
CA SER A 124 -77.80 -19.13 35.68
C SER A 124 -78.76 -20.30 35.43
N LYS A 125 -78.38 -21.28 34.59
CA LYS A 125 -79.14 -22.52 34.40
C LYS A 125 -79.12 -23.43 35.63
N SER A 126 -78.05 -23.43 36.44
CA SER A 126 -78.01 -24.18 37.70
C SER A 126 -78.75 -23.49 38.85
N SER A 127 -78.90 -22.16 38.80
CA SER A 127 -79.64 -21.36 39.80
C SER A 127 -81.16 -21.39 39.59
N ASN A 128 -81.66 -21.71 38.40
CA ASN A 128 -83.10 -21.81 38.11
C ASN A 128 -83.66 -23.23 38.37
N GLY A 129 -82.96 -24.05 39.15
CA GLY A 129 -83.35 -25.43 39.49
C GLY A 129 -84.12 -25.58 40.80
N GLU A 130 -84.31 -24.52 41.59
CA GLU A 130 -84.99 -24.58 42.88
C GLU A 130 -85.97 -23.42 42.98
N ASP A 131 -87.23 -23.66 42.59
CA ASP A 131 -88.46 -23.11 43.21
C ASP A 131 -89.67 -23.34 42.29
N GLN A 132 -90.06 -24.60 42.09
CA GLN A 132 -91.46 -24.88 41.75
C GLN A 132 -91.90 -26.31 42.11
N GLU A 133 -92.06 -26.58 43.40
CA GLU A 133 -93.18 -27.35 43.97
C GLU A 133 -93.04 -27.29 45.49
N THR A 134 -94.01 -26.76 46.23
CA THR A 134 -94.93 -27.65 46.95
C THR A 134 -96.14 -26.91 47.55
N VAL A 135 -97.31 -27.56 47.38
CA VAL A 135 -98.46 -27.65 48.29
C VAL A 135 -99.51 -26.51 48.27
N SER A 136 -100.66 -26.82 47.65
CA SER A 136 -101.95 -26.59 48.31
C SER A 136 -103.02 -27.60 47.86
N LYS A 137 -103.87 -27.98 48.82
CA LYS A 137 -104.80 -29.11 48.90
C LYS A 137 -105.96 -29.08 47.88
N GLY A 138 -106.36 -30.28 47.44
CA GLY A 138 -107.65 -30.84 47.82
C GLY A 138 -108.82 -30.80 46.82
N SER A 139 -109.27 -32.01 46.48
CA SER A 139 -110.63 -32.43 46.08
C SER A 139 -110.99 -32.56 44.58
N ASP A 140 -111.31 -33.81 44.23
CA ASP A 140 -112.49 -34.23 43.46
C ASP A 140 -112.73 -33.69 42.04
N LYS A 141 -112.39 -34.50 41.03
CA LYS A 141 -113.36 -35.35 40.28
C LYS A 141 -112.82 -35.78 38.91
N ARG A 142 -112.97 -37.10 38.70
CA ARG A 142 -113.38 -37.78 37.46
C ARG A 142 -112.49 -37.73 36.20
N LYS A 143 -112.22 -38.97 35.78
CA LYS A 143 -112.37 -39.53 34.43
C LYS A 143 -111.15 -39.47 33.48
N LYS A 144 -110.70 -40.71 33.26
CA LYS A 144 -110.50 -41.38 31.97
C LYS A 144 -109.05 -41.35 31.50
N GLY A 145 -108.49 -42.55 31.49
CA GLY A 145 -107.08 -42.77 31.17
C GLY A 145 -106.78 -42.67 29.69
N ILE A 146 -105.53 -42.99 29.38
CA ILE A 146 -105.06 -43.83 28.27
C ILE A 146 -103.53 -43.76 28.32
N THR A 147 -102.95 -44.93 28.56
CA THR A 147 -101.64 -45.45 28.10
C THR A 147 -100.53 -44.47 27.73
N GLY A 148 -99.36 -44.71 28.33
CA GLY A 148 -98.09 -44.18 27.85
C GLY A 148 -97.87 -44.48 26.37
N SER A 149 -97.38 -43.49 25.65
CA SER A 149 -96.85 -43.63 24.30
C SER A 149 -95.36 -43.29 24.37
N GLU A 150 -94.55 -44.33 24.59
CA GLU A 150 -93.20 -44.34 24.04
C GLU A 150 -93.34 -44.12 22.54
N SER A 151 -92.89 -42.97 22.06
CA SER A 151 -92.75 -42.70 20.63
C SER A 151 -91.53 -43.46 20.12
N LYS A 152 -91.67 -44.79 20.04
CA LYS A 152 -90.87 -45.62 19.15
C LYS A 152 -91.37 -45.32 17.75
N SER A 153 -90.75 -44.34 17.08
CA SER A 153 -90.93 -44.20 15.65
C SER A 153 -90.42 -45.49 15.02
N THR A 154 -91.34 -46.32 14.54
CA THR A 154 -91.01 -47.45 13.68
C THR A 154 -90.50 -46.87 12.38
N TRP A 155 -89.18 -46.71 12.27
CA TRP A 155 -88.53 -46.52 10.97
C TRP A 155 -88.70 -47.85 10.24
N SER A 156 -89.30 -47.84 9.06
CA SER A 156 -89.32 -49.03 8.22
C SER A 156 -87.87 -49.42 7.87
N ASP A 157 -87.54 -50.71 7.84
CA ASP A 157 -86.19 -51.21 7.49
C ASP A 157 -85.64 -50.59 6.18
N ALA A 158 -86.52 -50.17 5.27
CA ALA A 158 -86.19 -49.49 4.03
C ALA A 158 -85.63 -48.05 4.18
N GLU A 159 -85.94 -47.34 5.27
CA GLU A 159 -85.46 -45.97 5.55
C GLU A 159 -84.07 -46.00 6.21
N GLU A 160 -83.84 -46.96 7.12
CA GLU A 160 -82.55 -47.18 7.77
C GLU A 160 -81.50 -47.70 6.78
N GLU A 161 -81.89 -48.60 5.87
CA GLU A 161 -81.02 -49.07 4.78
C GLU A 161 -80.66 -47.94 3.81
N LYS A 162 -81.59 -47.02 3.50
CA LYS A 162 -81.31 -45.81 2.71
C LYS A 162 -80.33 -44.88 3.42
N CYS A 163 -80.52 -44.59 4.70
CA CYS A 163 -79.61 -43.74 5.47
C CYS A 163 -78.21 -44.37 5.58
N SER A 164 -78.13 -45.68 5.80
CA SER A 164 -76.86 -46.43 5.82
C SER A 164 -76.11 -46.35 4.48
N LYS A 165 -76.85 -46.36 3.36
CA LYS A 165 -76.27 -46.23 2.01
C LYS A 165 -75.71 -44.83 1.76
N ILE A 166 -76.45 -43.78 2.14
CA ILE A 166 -76.02 -42.38 2.04
C ILE A 166 -74.74 -42.15 2.85
N ILE A 167 -74.70 -42.62 4.10
CA ILE A 167 -73.53 -42.48 4.98
C ILE A 167 -72.31 -43.20 4.39
N LYS A 168 -72.49 -44.41 3.82
CA LYS A 168 -71.41 -45.15 3.16
C LYS A 168 -70.87 -44.42 1.93
N ASP A 169 -71.74 -43.80 1.14
CA ASP A 169 -71.33 -43.03 -0.03
C ASP A 169 -70.62 -41.74 0.36
N GLU A 170 -71.06 -41.05 1.42
CA GLU A 170 -70.33 -39.91 1.99
C GLU A 170 -68.96 -40.29 2.55
N LEU A 171 -68.84 -41.40 3.28
CA LEU A 171 -67.54 -41.90 3.75
C LEU A 171 -66.60 -42.24 2.60
N ARG A 172 -67.13 -42.77 1.49
CA ARG A 172 -66.35 -43.05 0.29
C ARG A 172 -65.88 -41.76 -0.39
N ARG A 173 -66.73 -40.74 -0.46
CA ARG A 173 -66.38 -39.40 -0.96
C ARG A 173 -65.31 -38.74 -0.09
N LEU A 174 -65.50 -38.73 1.23
CA LEU A 174 -64.55 -38.15 2.18
C LEU A 174 -63.18 -38.83 2.10
N ARG A 175 -63.16 -40.17 1.97
CA ARG A 175 -61.91 -40.92 1.77
C ARG A 175 -61.18 -40.53 0.49
N ALA A 176 -61.90 -40.45 -0.63
CA ALA A 176 -61.33 -40.05 -1.92
C ALA A 176 -60.76 -38.62 -1.86
N GLU A 177 -61.43 -37.72 -1.14
CA GLU A 177 -60.97 -36.35 -0.94
C GLU A 177 -59.73 -36.29 -0.02
N CYS A 178 -59.68 -37.09 1.05
CA CYS A 178 -58.49 -37.25 1.88
C CYS A 178 -57.29 -37.81 1.08
N GLU A 179 -57.50 -38.82 0.23
CA GLU A 179 -56.44 -39.37 -0.63
C GLU A 179 -55.95 -38.34 -1.66
N LYS A 180 -56.87 -37.57 -2.26
CA LYS A 180 -56.53 -36.47 -3.17
C LYS A 180 -55.68 -35.40 -2.47
N ILE A 181 -56.10 -34.93 -1.30
CA ILE A 181 -55.36 -33.93 -0.51
C ILE A 181 -53.98 -34.47 -0.13
N SER A 182 -53.88 -35.75 0.24
CA SER A 182 -52.61 -36.39 0.57
C SER A 182 -51.65 -36.39 -0.62
N LEU A 183 -52.13 -36.73 -1.82
CA LEU A 183 -51.32 -36.70 -3.05
C LEU A 183 -50.88 -35.27 -3.39
N GLU A 184 -51.78 -34.30 -3.34
CA GLU A 184 -51.47 -32.89 -3.59
C GLU A 184 -50.40 -32.38 -2.61
N LYS A 185 -50.58 -32.61 -1.30
CA LYS A 185 -49.62 -32.21 -0.28
C LYS A 185 -48.27 -32.91 -0.42
N SER A 186 -48.24 -34.18 -0.81
CA SER A 186 -46.99 -34.89 -1.08
C SER A 186 -46.22 -34.28 -2.26
N SER A 187 -46.93 -33.86 -3.31
CA SER A 187 -46.34 -33.21 -4.48
C SER A 187 -45.80 -31.81 -4.13
N GLU A 188 -46.51 -31.06 -3.29
CA GLU A 188 -46.09 -29.75 -2.78
C GLU A 188 -44.82 -29.89 -1.93
N VAL A 189 -44.78 -30.87 -1.02
CA VAL A 189 -43.59 -31.18 -0.21
C VAL A 189 -42.40 -31.54 -1.09
N GLN A 190 -42.62 -32.32 -2.16
CA GLN A 190 -41.55 -32.70 -3.08
C GLN A 190 -41.02 -31.50 -3.87
N ALA A 191 -41.89 -30.59 -4.31
CA ALA A 191 -41.51 -29.35 -4.98
C ALA A 191 -40.69 -28.44 -4.05
N VAL A 192 -41.13 -28.24 -2.80
CA VAL A 192 -40.41 -27.44 -1.80
C VAL A 192 -39.04 -28.06 -1.47
N LEU A 193 -38.94 -29.40 -1.41
CA LEU A 193 -37.66 -30.07 -1.22
C LEU A 193 -36.70 -29.85 -2.39
N ALA A 194 -37.21 -29.85 -3.62
CA ALA A 194 -36.40 -29.55 -4.80
C ALA A 194 -35.91 -28.09 -4.79
N GLU A 195 -36.79 -27.15 -4.44
CA GLU A 195 -36.44 -25.74 -4.30
C GLU A 195 -35.40 -25.52 -3.19
N LYS A 196 -35.56 -26.17 -2.02
CA LYS A 196 -34.56 -26.15 -0.95
C LYS A 196 -33.20 -26.59 -1.45
N LYS A 197 -33.12 -27.69 -2.21
CA LYS A 197 -31.85 -28.19 -2.79
C LYS A 197 -31.25 -27.18 -3.76
N PHE A 198 -32.07 -26.56 -4.60
CA PHE A 198 -31.64 -25.54 -5.54
C PHE A 198 -31.07 -24.30 -4.82
N VAL A 199 -31.83 -23.73 -3.88
CA VAL A 199 -31.40 -22.55 -3.10
C VAL A 199 -30.13 -22.85 -2.32
N TRP A 200 -30.05 -24.03 -1.69
CA TRP A 200 -28.84 -24.46 -0.98
C TRP A 200 -27.62 -24.56 -1.90
N ASN A 201 -27.79 -25.13 -3.10
CA ASN A 201 -26.71 -25.20 -4.08
C ASN A 201 -26.26 -23.80 -4.53
N GLN A 202 -27.20 -22.88 -4.77
CA GLN A 202 -26.89 -21.49 -5.13
C GLN A 202 -26.15 -20.77 -4.00
N TYR A 203 -26.59 -20.95 -2.76
CA TYR A 203 -25.91 -20.41 -1.58
C TYR A 203 -24.47 -20.92 -1.49
N ASN A 204 -24.26 -22.23 -1.66
CA ASN A 204 -22.94 -22.84 -1.55
C ASN A 204 -21.97 -22.35 -2.65
N ILE A 205 -22.46 -22.15 -3.87
CA ILE A 205 -21.67 -21.55 -4.97
C ILE A 205 -21.26 -20.12 -4.60
N MET A 206 -22.21 -19.32 -4.12
CA MET A 206 -21.98 -17.93 -3.74
C MET A 206 -21.01 -17.81 -2.56
N GLU A 207 -21.18 -18.63 -1.53
CA GLU A 207 -20.30 -18.71 -0.36
C GLU A 207 -18.87 -19.06 -0.77
N ASN A 208 -18.69 -20.04 -1.67
CA ASN A 208 -17.38 -20.40 -2.19
C ASN A 208 -16.74 -19.28 -3.02
N ASP A 209 -17.51 -18.59 -3.88
CA ASP A 209 -17.01 -17.44 -4.64
C ASP A 209 -16.53 -16.29 -3.73
N TYR A 210 -17.33 -15.93 -2.71
CA TYR A 210 -16.92 -14.93 -1.73
C TYR A 210 -15.69 -15.36 -0.93
N THR A 211 -15.63 -16.62 -0.51
CA THR A 211 -14.47 -17.17 0.21
C THR A 211 -13.20 -17.11 -0.64
N ASN A 212 -13.30 -17.42 -1.94
CA ASN A 212 -12.17 -17.33 -2.87
C ASN A 212 -11.75 -15.88 -3.14
N LYS A 213 -12.71 -14.96 -3.32
CA LYS A 213 -12.43 -13.52 -3.43
C LYS A 213 -11.75 -12.96 -2.18
N LEU A 214 -12.20 -13.38 -1.00
CA LEU A 214 -11.59 -12.99 0.26
C LEU A 214 -10.15 -13.51 0.35
N ARG A 215 -9.92 -14.78 0.05
CA ARG A 215 -8.58 -15.39 0.08
C ARG A 215 -7.62 -14.71 -0.91
N THR A 216 -8.09 -14.38 -2.12
CA THR A 216 -7.26 -13.70 -3.13
C THR A 216 -6.90 -12.27 -2.71
N LYS A 217 -7.86 -11.52 -2.13
CA LYS A 217 -7.60 -10.19 -1.58
C LYS A 217 -6.65 -10.24 -0.40
N GLN A 218 -6.79 -11.22 0.47
CA GLN A 218 -5.87 -11.45 1.59
C GLN A 218 -4.43 -11.69 1.10
N ALA A 219 -4.24 -12.56 0.10
CA ALA A 219 -2.93 -12.83 -0.49
C ALA A 219 -2.32 -11.60 -1.19
N GLU A 220 -3.14 -10.75 -1.82
CA GLU A 220 -2.70 -9.49 -2.43
C GLU A 220 -2.19 -8.50 -1.38
N VAL A 221 -2.92 -8.38 -0.25
CA VAL A 221 -2.53 -7.54 0.88
C VAL A 221 -1.22 -8.04 1.48
N GLU A 222 -1.07 -9.34 1.75
CA GLU A 222 0.16 -9.94 2.28
C GLU A 222 1.36 -9.72 1.36
N LYS A 223 1.16 -9.86 0.04
CA LYS A 223 2.22 -9.57 -0.93
C LYS A 223 2.61 -8.10 -0.94
N SER A 224 1.64 -7.20 -0.78
CA SER A 224 1.89 -5.75 -0.73
C SER A 224 2.60 -5.34 0.56
N SER A 225 2.23 -5.93 1.70
CA SER A 225 2.85 -5.65 2.99
C SER A 225 4.30 -6.12 3.03
N GLU A 226 4.61 -7.27 2.43
CA GLU A 226 6.00 -7.74 2.31
C GLU A 226 6.84 -6.78 1.46
N LYS A 227 6.30 -6.26 0.35
CA LYS A 227 6.99 -5.24 -0.45
C LYS A 227 7.24 -3.95 0.33
N ILE A 228 6.27 -3.50 1.11
CA ILE A 228 6.41 -2.32 1.98
C ILE A 228 7.51 -2.57 3.00
N LYS A 229 7.53 -3.74 3.62
CA LYS A 229 8.57 -4.13 4.59
C LYS A 229 9.97 -4.08 3.98
N ILE A 230 10.15 -4.65 2.78
CA ILE A 230 11.42 -4.60 2.05
C ILE A 230 11.84 -3.14 1.76
N LEU A 231 10.90 -2.31 1.29
CA LEU A 231 11.17 -0.91 1.00
C LEU A 231 11.58 -0.13 2.26
N VAL A 232 10.87 -0.34 3.38
CA VAL A 232 11.19 0.29 4.67
C VAL A 232 12.58 -0.11 5.14
N SER A 233 12.93 -1.40 5.12
CA SER A 233 14.28 -1.84 5.50
C SER A 233 15.37 -1.26 4.60
N SER A 234 15.12 -1.15 3.29
CA SER A 234 16.06 -0.50 2.37
C SER A 234 16.22 1.00 2.69
N MET A 235 15.13 1.68 3.05
CA MET A 235 15.16 3.09 3.38
C MET A 235 15.89 3.36 4.71
N GLU A 236 15.65 2.54 5.73
CA GLU A 236 16.38 2.57 7.00
C GLU A 236 17.88 2.34 6.81
N GLN A 237 18.25 1.39 5.94
CA GLN A 237 19.65 1.13 5.60
C GLN A 237 20.29 2.35 4.92
N LEU A 238 19.64 2.94 3.91
CA LEU A 238 20.14 4.14 3.23
C LEU A 238 20.29 5.32 4.19
N GLN A 239 19.31 5.52 5.07
CA GLN A 239 19.36 6.58 6.08
C GLN A 239 20.57 6.37 7.03
N SER A 240 20.82 5.14 7.46
CA SER A 240 21.98 4.82 8.29
C SER A 240 23.31 5.05 7.58
N GLU A 241 23.39 4.77 6.27
CA GLU A 241 24.59 5.02 5.47
C GLU A 241 24.80 6.52 5.25
N ASN A 242 23.73 7.28 5.03
CA ASN A 242 23.80 8.72 4.88
C ASN A 242 24.31 9.38 6.17
N ASN A 243 23.76 9.01 7.32
CA ASN A 243 24.22 9.51 8.62
C ASN A 243 25.72 9.21 8.86
N LYS A 244 26.20 8.04 8.42
CA LYS A 244 27.63 7.70 8.48
C LYS A 244 28.46 8.62 7.58
N LYS A 245 28.01 8.87 6.34
CA LYS A 245 28.69 9.78 5.41
C LYS A 245 28.75 11.20 5.98
N ASP A 246 27.64 11.71 6.50
CA ASP A 246 27.58 13.04 7.14
C ASP A 246 28.57 13.14 8.31
N SER A 247 28.65 12.10 9.15
CA SER A 247 29.64 12.04 10.23
C SER A 247 31.09 12.09 9.71
N THR A 248 31.39 11.36 8.63
CA THR A 248 32.73 11.40 8.02
C THR A 248 33.05 12.73 7.35
N ILE A 249 32.05 13.38 6.74
CA ILE A 249 32.19 14.70 6.12
C ILE A 249 32.54 15.72 7.20
N ALA A 250 31.78 15.76 8.30
CA ALA A 250 32.06 16.66 9.43
C ALA A 250 33.48 16.44 9.99
N GLN A 251 33.93 15.18 10.08
CA GLN A 251 35.29 14.87 10.53
C GLN A 251 36.36 15.38 9.55
N LEU A 252 36.13 15.27 8.24
CA LEU A 252 37.04 15.78 7.22
C LEU A 252 37.07 17.31 7.20
N GLU A 253 35.92 17.96 7.32
CA GLU A 253 35.81 19.42 7.41
C GLU A 253 36.61 19.96 8.59
N SER A 254 36.49 19.34 9.77
CA SER A 254 37.30 19.69 10.95
C SER A 254 38.80 19.57 10.66
N LYS A 255 39.25 18.47 10.05
CA LYS A 255 40.68 18.28 9.72
C LYS A 255 41.18 19.30 8.70
N VAL A 256 40.35 19.68 7.73
CA VAL A 256 40.68 20.72 6.75
C VAL A 256 40.84 22.06 7.45
N ALA A 257 39.92 22.42 8.35
CA ALA A 257 40.02 23.65 9.13
C ALA A 257 41.30 23.68 9.99
N ASP A 258 41.64 22.59 10.67
CA ASP A 258 42.88 22.48 11.46
C ASP A 258 44.12 22.66 10.58
N MET A 259 44.15 22.01 9.41
CA MET A 259 45.23 22.16 8.44
C MET A 259 45.35 23.57 7.86
N GLU A 260 44.23 24.27 7.66
CA GLU A 260 44.23 25.66 7.19
C GLU A 260 44.80 26.60 8.24
N VAL A 261 44.43 26.43 9.52
CA VAL A 261 45.02 27.16 10.65
C VAL A 261 46.52 26.90 10.71
N GLU A 262 46.94 25.64 10.66
CA GLU A 262 48.35 25.27 10.70
C GLU A 262 49.15 25.85 9.52
N LYS A 263 48.56 25.86 8.32
CA LYS A 263 49.14 26.50 7.13
C LYS A 263 49.33 28.01 7.34
N THR A 264 48.37 28.70 7.94
CA THR A 264 48.51 30.14 8.24
C THR A 264 49.60 30.39 9.27
N ARG A 265 49.69 29.58 10.33
CA ARG A 265 50.74 29.63 11.34
C ARG A 265 52.13 29.45 10.74
N LEU A 266 52.33 28.40 9.94
CA LEU A 266 53.61 28.13 9.27
C LEU A 266 54.00 29.26 8.32
N LYS A 267 53.03 29.89 7.63
CA LYS A 267 53.30 31.03 6.76
C LYS A 267 53.80 32.25 7.54
N GLU A 268 53.25 32.50 8.72
CA GLU A 268 53.70 33.56 9.63
C GLU A 268 55.10 33.28 10.16
N GLU A 269 55.37 32.04 10.61
CA GLU A 269 56.71 31.61 11.06
C GLU A 269 57.77 31.76 9.95
N ILE A 270 57.47 31.34 8.72
CA ILE A 270 58.36 31.51 7.55
C ILE A 270 58.64 32.99 7.29
N SER A 271 57.62 33.85 7.40
CA SER A 271 57.77 35.29 7.19
C SER A 271 58.66 35.90 8.28
N GLY A 272 58.48 35.50 9.55
CA GLY A 272 59.31 35.91 10.68
C GLY A 272 60.78 35.49 10.52
N LEU A 273 61.03 34.22 10.21
CA LEU A 273 62.38 33.69 9.95
C LEU A 273 63.05 34.37 8.76
N SER A 274 62.29 34.74 7.72
CA SER A 274 62.82 35.46 6.57
C SER A 274 63.33 36.86 6.97
N VAL A 275 62.58 37.57 7.83
CA VAL A 275 62.99 38.87 8.38
C VAL A 275 64.24 38.73 9.26
N GLU A 276 64.28 37.73 10.12
CA GLU A 276 65.43 37.45 10.99
C GLU A 276 66.69 37.11 10.17
N LEU A 277 66.56 36.30 9.12
CA LEU A 277 67.65 36.01 8.18
C LEU A 277 68.18 37.27 7.50
N ASP A 278 67.30 38.18 7.08
CA ASP A 278 67.71 39.44 6.48
C ASP A 278 68.40 40.37 7.47
N TYR A 279 67.98 40.38 8.74
CA TYR A 279 68.69 41.10 9.81
C TYR A 279 70.09 40.50 10.04
N LEU A 280 70.21 39.17 10.13
CA LEU A 280 71.50 38.49 10.26
C LEU A 280 72.42 38.76 9.07
N ARG A 281 71.89 38.75 7.83
CA ARG A 281 72.66 39.11 6.62
C ARG A 281 73.18 40.54 6.68
N LYS A 282 72.36 41.50 7.13
CA LYS A 282 72.78 42.89 7.34
C LYS A 282 73.83 43.02 8.45
N SER A 283 73.67 42.29 9.56
CA SER A 283 74.64 42.29 10.66
C SER A 283 76.00 41.68 10.28
N ARG A 284 75.99 40.62 9.45
CA ARG A 284 77.20 40.00 8.88
C ARG A 284 77.91 40.95 7.92
N ASN A 285 77.17 41.73 7.14
CA ASN A 285 77.72 42.70 6.21
C ASN A 285 78.33 43.94 6.90
N ASN A 286 78.04 44.16 8.19
CA ASN A 286 78.64 45.20 9.03
C ASN A 286 79.88 44.71 9.83
N ARG A 287 80.18 43.40 9.84
CA ARG A 287 81.47 42.91 10.31
C ARG A 287 82.43 42.91 9.13
N GLY A 288 83.35 43.88 9.15
CA GLY A 288 84.43 44.00 8.18
C GLY A 288 85.16 42.68 7.97
N THR A 289 85.54 42.49 6.71
CA THR A 289 86.47 41.47 6.20
C THR A 289 87.59 41.21 7.21
N PRO A 290 87.76 39.98 7.75
CA PRO A 290 89.06 39.56 8.17
C PRO A 290 89.84 39.15 6.92
N VAL A 291 90.90 39.91 6.71
CA VAL A 291 91.97 39.73 5.73
C VAL A 291 92.43 38.27 5.67
N LEU A 292 92.57 37.78 4.43
CA LEU A 292 93.33 36.59 4.06
C LEU A 292 94.76 36.68 4.60
N ASN A 293 95.14 35.77 5.51
CA ASN A 293 96.55 35.48 5.77
C ASN A 293 96.89 34.05 5.35
N ARG A 294 97.87 33.97 4.45
CA ARG A 294 98.64 32.75 4.09
C ARG A 294 99.36 32.23 5.34
N CYS A 295 99.40 30.91 5.50
CA CYS A 295 100.56 30.20 6.08
C CYS A 295 100.65 28.80 5.48
N ALA A 296 101.88 28.45 5.09
CA ALA A 296 102.28 27.17 4.54
C ALA A 296 102.83 26.24 5.64
N GLU A 297 102.68 24.93 5.40
CA GLU A 297 103.48 23.76 5.81
C GLU A 297 104.18 23.72 7.20
N GLY A 298 103.90 22.67 8.00
CA GLY A 298 104.78 22.30 9.12
C GLY A 298 104.21 21.37 10.21
N THR A 299 104.06 20.08 9.91
CA THR A 299 104.55 18.91 10.70
C THR A 299 104.13 18.66 12.17
N ILE A 300 103.24 17.64 12.32
CA ILE A 300 103.20 16.49 13.28
C ILE A 300 103.14 16.73 14.82
N THR A 301 102.05 16.31 15.48
CA THR A 301 101.94 15.13 16.41
C THR A 301 100.70 15.16 17.33
N SER A 302 100.05 14.00 17.38
CA SER A 302 99.43 13.32 18.54
C SER A 302 98.19 13.85 19.26
N ASP A 303 97.16 13.01 19.11
CA ASP A 303 96.23 12.49 20.12
C ASP A 303 94.93 13.20 20.52
N SER A 304 93.90 12.36 20.39
CA SER A 304 92.65 12.29 21.14
C SER A 304 91.49 13.22 20.73
N GLY A 305 90.41 12.59 20.26
CA GLY A 305 89.06 13.09 20.52
C GLY A 305 88.09 13.12 19.34
N VAL A 306 87.36 12.01 19.17
CA VAL A 306 85.95 11.96 18.72
C VAL A 306 85.66 12.24 17.22
N SER A 307 85.68 11.13 16.46
CA SER A 307 84.81 10.74 15.33
C SER A 307 84.15 11.82 14.44
N LYS A 308 84.74 12.01 13.25
CA LYS A 308 84.03 12.21 11.96
C LYS A 308 84.14 10.88 11.19
N SER A 309 83.20 10.46 10.36
CA SER A 309 82.92 11.04 9.04
C SER A 309 81.73 10.31 8.41
N GLY A 310 80.98 11.06 7.60
CA GLY A 310 79.69 10.67 7.07
C GLY A 310 79.70 9.55 6.04
N SER A 311 78.50 9.12 5.71
CA SER A 311 78.22 8.43 4.46
C SER A 311 76.80 8.68 4.02
N ARG A 312 76.65 8.69 2.70
CA ARG A 312 75.45 8.98 1.92
C ARG A 312 74.33 7.98 2.24
N ARG A 313 73.12 8.41 1.85
CA ARG A 313 71.92 7.64 1.45
C ARG A 313 70.86 7.39 2.53
N SER A 314 69.66 7.87 2.16
CA SER A 314 68.34 7.26 2.33
C SER A 314 68.00 6.70 3.71
N ILE A 315 67.22 7.47 4.47
CA ILE A 315 66.46 6.92 5.59
C ILE A 315 65.09 6.49 5.08
N SER A 316 64.85 5.21 5.33
CA SER A 316 63.70 4.38 5.10
C SER A 316 62.49 4.81 5.92
N LEU A 317 61.33 4.95 5.27
CA LEU A 317 60.04 4.87 5.93
C LEU A 317 59.77 3.40 6.28
N LYS A 318 59.87 3.07 7.56
CA LYS A 318 59.34 1.81 8.11
C LYS A 318 57.82 1.84 7.98
N LYS A 319 57.30 1.05 7.05
CA LYS A 319 55.90 0.65 6.99
C LYS A 319 55.74 -0.57 7.90
N GLU A 320 55.46 -0.33 9.18
CA GLU A 320 54.85 -1.34 10.05
C GLU A 320 53.34 -1.08 10.07
N ILE A 321 52.61 -1.92 9.33
CA ILE A 321 51.22 -2.22 9.64
C ILE A 321 51.23 -3.69 10.03
N SER A 322 51.27 -3.94 11.32
CA SER A 322 50.86 -5.21 11.91
C SER A 322 49.39 -5.08 12.30
N THR A 323 48.56 -5.87 11.64
CA THR A 323 47.19 -6.21 12.04
C THR A 323 47.19 -7.04 13.33
N PRO A 324 46.29 -6.77 14.28
CA PRO A 324 45.84 -7.75 15.25
C PRO A 324 44.49 -8.36 14.84
N ASP A 325 44.52 -9.68 14.74
CA ASP A 325 43.51 -10.69 15.05
C ASP A 325 42.03 -10.54 14.65
N ALA A 326 41.65 -11.56 13.87
CA ALA A 326 40.29 -12.00 13.64
C ALA A 326 39.76 -12.82 14.83
N LEU A 327 38.45 -12.69 15.09
CA LEU A 327 37.64 -13.71 15.75
C LEU A 327 36.93 -14.56 14.67
N VAL A 328 36.95 -15.87 14.89
CA VAL A 328 36.47 -17.01 14.07
C VAL A 328 34.94 -16.94 13.81
N PRO A 329 34.41 -17.45 12.66
CA PRO A 329 33.89 -18.83 12.64
C PRO A 329 34.30 -19.65 11.42
N ALA A 330 34.38 -20.96 11.68
CA ALA A 330 34.91 -22.00 10.84
C ALA A 330 33.87 -22.62 9.88
N ASN A 331 34.42 -23.13 8.77
CA ASN A 331 34.01 -24.29 7.96
C ASN A 331 32.79 -24.16 7.02
N LEU A 332 33.03 -24.31 5.70
CA LEU A 332 32.89 -25.60 5.01
C LEU A 332 33.22 -25.51 3.49
N SER A 333 34.07 -26.47 3.08
CA SER A 333 33.98 -27.26 1.83
C SER A 333 34.47 -26.71 0.48
N GLU A 334 35.65 -27.21 0.12
CA GLU A 334 36.12 -27.73 -1.18
C GLU A 334 35.24 -27.56 -2.45
N LYS A 335 35.82 -27.02 -3.53
CA LYS A 335 36.29 -27.86 -4.66
C LYS A 335 37.16 -27.11 -5.68
N ARG A 336 38.27 -27.76 -5.97
CA ARG A 336 39.30 -27.52 -6.99
C ARG A 336 38.72 -27.72 -8.41
N ASN A 337 39.09 -26.87 -9.38
CA ASN A 337 39.78 -27.27 -10.64
C ASN A 337 39.82 -26.18 -11.74
N LYS A 338 41.05 -25.82 -12.13
CA LYS A 338 41.65 -25.68 -13.49
C LYS A 338 40.93 -24.91 -14.62
N GLY A 339 41.67 -23.97 -15.23
CA GLY A 339 41.54 -23.52 -16.65
C GLY A 339 42.05 -22.08 -16.86
N LEU A 340 43.31 -21.84 -17.24
CA LEU A 340 43.88 -21.73 -18.60
C LEU A 340 43.35 -20.55 -19.48
N LYS A 341 44.23 -19.53 -19.63
CA LYS A 341 44.50 -18.62 -20.76
C LYS A 341 43.35 -17.91 -21.52
N ARG A 342 43.44 -16.56 -21.44
CA ARG A 342 43.19 -15.50 -22.44
C ARG A 342 41.99 -15.66 -23.40
N LYS A 343 41.02 -14.74 -23.29
CA LYS A 343 40.28 -14.21 -24.45
C LYS A 343 39.77 -12.78 -24.21
N GLU A 344 40.15 -11.92 -25.14
CA GLU A 344 39.33 -10.95 -25.88
C GLU A 344 37.90 -10.70 -25.39
N SER A 345 37.60 -9.41 -25.23
CA SER A 345 36.32 -8.81 -24.86
C SER A 345 35.13 -9.25 -25.71
N PRO A 346 33.95 -9.44 -25.08
CA PRO A 346 32.69 -9.10 -25.74
C PRO A 346 31.76 -8.26 -24.85
N ALA A 347 30.93 -7.49 -25.54
CA ALA A 347 30.00 -6.47 -25.10
C ALA A 347 29.11 -6.83 -23.89
N VAL A 348 28.83 -5.80 -23.10
CA VAL A 348 27.79 -5.75 -22.05
C VAL A 348 26.42 -6.07 -22.67
N PRO A 349 25.63 -7.01 -22.13
CA PRO A 349 24.25 -7.20 -22.56
C PRO A 349 23.38 -6.07 -21.99
N ILE A 350 22.79 -5.29 -22.90
CA ILE A 350 21.73 -4.33 -22.60
C ILE A 350 20.52 -5.14 -22.15
N SER A 351 20.05 -4.92 -20.92
CA SER A 351 18.84 -5.55 -20.40
C SER A 351 17.61 -5.06 -21.19
N GLU A 352 17.01 -5.98 -21.94
CA GLU A 352 15.79 -5.85 -22.71
C GLU A 352 14.61 -5.33 -21.89
N THR A 353 13.90 -4.35 -22.44
CA THR A 353 12.49 -4.03 -22.11
C THR A 353 11.61 -5.28 -22.15
N PRO A 354 10.67 -5.46 -21.20
CA PRO A 354 9.82 -6.64 -21.15
C PRO A 354 8.88 -6.72 -22.36
N LYS A 355 9.05 -7.76 -23.18
CA LYS A 355 8.16 -8.09 -24.31
C LYS A 355 6.80 -8.55 -23.77
N LEU A 356 5.74 -7.82 -24.13
CA LEU A 356 4.36 -8.09 -23.71
C LEU A 356 3.73 -9.33 -24.38
N PHE A 357 4.41 -9.97 -25.33
CA PHE A 357 3.94 -11.20 -25.97
C PHE A 357 5.09 -12.17 -26.19
N SER A 358 4.89 -13.44 -25.84
CA SER A 358 5.80 -14.51 -26.23
C SER A 358 5.68 -14.74 -27.74
N SER A 359 6.80 -15.07 -28.38
CA SER A 359 6.93 -15.34 -29.83
C SER A 359 5.96 -16.41 -30.37
N SER A 360 5.24 -17.13 -29.50
CA SER A 360 4.24 -18.14 -29.85
C SER A 360 2.80 -17.64 -29.94
N PHE A 361 2.52 -16.34 -29.78
CA PHE A 361 1.16 -15.81 -29.91
C PHE A 361 0.69 -15.79 -31.37
N LYS A 362 -0.21 -16.70 -31.75
CA LYS A 362 -0.90 -16.70 -33.06
C LYS A 362 -2.22 -15.94 -32.95
N VAL A 363 -2.32 -14.83 -33.67
CA VAL A 363 -3.55 -14.04 -33.82
C VAL A 363 -4.58 -14.85 -34.62
N PRO A 364 -5.80 -15.07 -34.11
CA PRO A 364 -6.88 -15.71 -34.87
C PRO A 364 -7.27 -14.84 -36.08
N LYS A 365 -7.19 -15.41 -37.29
CA LYS A 365 -7.62 -14.72 -38.51
C LYS A 365 -9.14 -14.66 -38.59
N LEU A 366 -9.71 -13.47 -38.56
CA LEU A 366 -11.11 -13.23 -38.89
C LEU A 366 -11.33 -13.51 -40.38
N LYS A 367 -12.31 -14.35 -40.70
CA LYS A 367 -12.76 -14.56 -42.09
C LYS A 367 -13.53 -13.31 -42.52
N SER A 368 -13.09 -12.66 -43.60
CA SER A 368 -13.83 -11.57 -44.25
C SER A 368 -15.16 -12.12 -44.77
N SER A 369 -16.25 -11.66 -44.18
CA SER A 369 -17.62 -11.92 -44.63
C SER A 369 -17.92 -11.20 -45.95
N LEU A 370 -18.53 -11.96 -46.85
CA LEU A 370 -19.48 -11.56 -47.90
C LEU A 370 -19.06 -10.44 -48.88
N ARG A 371 -18.66 -10.87 -50.08
CA ARG A 371 -18.92 -10.10 -51.30
C ARG A 371 -20.43 -10.03 -51.52
N ILE A 372 -20.96 -8.82 -51.43
CA ILE A 372 -22.22 -8.46 -52.06
C ILE A 372 -21.91 -8.20 -53.54
N ARG A 373 -22.52 -8.98 -54.43
CA ARG A 373 -23.00 -8.46 -55.71
C ARG A 373 -24.18 -9.29 -56.18
#